data_AF-A0A7J0CPR0-F1
#
_entry.id   AF-A0A7J0CPR0-F1
#
_cell.length_a   1.000
_cell.length_b   1.000
_cell.length_c   1.000
_cell.angle_alpha   90.00
_cell.angle_beta   90.00
_cell.angle_gamma   90.00
#
_symmetry.space_group_name_H-M   'P 1'
#
loop_
_entity.id
_entity.type
_entity.pdbx_description
1 polymer ?
#
loop_
_entity_poly.entity_id
_entity_poly.type
_entity_poly.pdbx_seq_one_letter_code
_entity_poly.pdbx_strand_id
1 'polypeptide(L)'
;MEPYTRLSPENIARSRPLDLRCLRRGVRIRNVVSSVALQDPPTAAYLRELSEHGASIRVTTDTTERLLVYDRRAALVPLDPRDTSRGALLAHRSGLVSNIIALFERIWDQAEELPPADGGNGTSRGDLSAMERRVLVAMCTVGKDEAGARELGVSVRTYRRHVAELMQTLGAASRAQAALLARERGWI
;
A
#
# COMPACT_ATOMS: atom_id res chain seq x y z
N MET A 1 -11.99 21.01 -5.63
CA MET A 1 -11.65 19.60 -5.92
C MET A 1 -10.29 19.36 -5.31
N GLU A 2 -10.21 18.65 -4.18
CA GLU A 2 -8.95 18.48 -3.43
C GLU A 2 -7.95 17.65 -4.24
N PRO A 3 -6.87 18.25 -4.76
CA PRO A 3 -6.30 17.78 -6.03
C PRO A 3 -5.42 16.52 -5.96
N TYR A 4 -5.25 15.84 -4.82
CA TYR A 4 -4.48 14.58 -4.78
C TYR A 4 -5.05 13.51 -3.84
N THR A 5 -6.20 13.78 -3.25
CA THR A 5 -7.04 12.73 -2.67
C THR A 5 -7.70 11.92 -3.77
N ARG A 6 -7.89 12.50 -4.96
CA ARG A 6 -8.37 11.81 -6.15
C ARG A 6 -7.62 12.38 -7.35
N LEU A 7 -7.05 11.51 -8.17
CA LEU A 7 -6.46 11.91 -9.44
C LEU A 7 -7.55 11.90 -10.50
N SER A 8 -7.67 13.00 -11.25
CA SER A 8 -8.60 13.00 -12.39
C SER A 8 -8.15 11.97 -13.44
N PRO A 9 -9.08 11.37 -14.20
CA PRO A 9 -8.72 10.46 -15.29
C PRO A 9 -7.76 11.09 -16.30
N GLU A 10 -7.89 12.40 -16.55
CA GLU A 10 -6.98 13.14 -17.43
C GLU A 10 -5.56 13.24 -16.84
N ASN A 11 -5.43 13.50 -15.53
CA ASN A 11 -4.12 13.51 -14.86
C ASN A 11 -3.47 12.12 -14.91
N ILE A 12 -4.23 11.05 -14.70
CA ILE A 12 -3.73 9.67 -14.80
C ILE A 12 -3.27 9.39 -16.24
N ALA A 13 -4.11 9.69 -17.24
CA ALA A 13 -3.79 9.45 -18.65
C ALA A 13 -2.52 10.19 -19.11
N ARG A 14 -2.29 11.41 -18.60
CA ARG A 14 -1.08 12.20 -18.89
C ARG A 14 0.16 11.66 -18.17
N SER A 15 0.02 11.24 -16.91
CA SER A 15 1.17 10.87 -16.05
C SER A 15 1.63 9.43 -16.27
N ARG A 16 0.69 8.49 -16.45
CA ARG A 16 0.95 7.04 -16.64
C ARG A 16 2.07 6.74 -17.65
N PRO A 17 2.06 7.26 -18.90
CA PRO A 17 3.10 6.92 -19.86
C PRO A 17 4.49 7.46 -19.47
N LEU A 18 4.56 8.53 -18.67
CA LEU A 18 5.82 9.10 -18.17
C LEU A 18 6.37 8.26 -17.02
N ASP A 19 5.52 7.91 -16.05
CA ASP A 19 5.90 7.12 -14.89
C ASP A 19 6.38 5.72 -15.31
N LEU A 20 5.63 5.04 -16.19
CA LEU A 20 6.02 3.74 -16.74
C LEU A 20 7.32 3.83 -17.56
N ARG A 21 7.56 4.94 -18.26
CA ARG A 21 8.83 5.15 -18.99
C ARG A 21 10.00 5.32 -18.02
N CYS A 22 9.82 6.04 -16.93
CA CYS A 22 10.83 6.18 -15.88
C CYS A 22 11.18 4.82 -15.25
N LEU A 23 10.17 4.04 -14.88
CA LEU A 23 10.36 2.69 -14.31
C LEU A 23 11.09 1.75 -15.27
N ARG A 24 10.70 1.72 -16.56
CA ARG A 24 11.41 0.93 -17.59
C ARG A 24 12.87 1.32 -17.77
N ARG A 25 13.24 2.56 -17.46
CA ARG A 25 14.63 3.06 -17.50
C ARG A 25 15.40 2.77 -16.20
N GLY A 26 14.79 2.13 -15.21
CA GLY A 26 15.39 1.86 -13.90
C GLY A 26 15.38 3.04 -12.95
N VAL A 27 14.59 4.09 -13.21
CA VAL A 27 14.44 5.22 -12.27
C VAL A 27 13.68 4.72 -11.05
N ARG A 28 14.25 4.93 -9.86
CA ARG A 28 13.58 4.61 -8.59
C ARG A 28 12.49 5.63 -8.30
N ILE A 29 11.24 5.19 -8.31
CA ILE A 29 10.08 5.99 -7.93
C ILE A 29 9.64 5.59 -6.52
N ARG A 30 9.55 6.56 -5.61
CA ARG A 30 9.03 6.42 -4.25
C ARG A 30 7.87 7.40 -4.08
N ASN A 31 6.69 6.90 -3.79
CA ASN A 31 5.50 7.72 -3.62
C ASN A 31 4.85 7.45 -2.26
N VAL A 32 4.46 8.51 -1.55
CA VAL A 32 3.66 8.41 -0.33
C VAL A 32 2.32 9.05 -0.61
N VAL A 33 1.25 8.30 -0.42
CA VAL A 33 -0.12 8.75 -0.71
C VAL A 33 -0.99 8.68 0.53
N SER A 34 -2.04 9.52 0.56
CA SER A 34 -3.05 9.42 1.60
C SER A 34 -3.88 8.15 1.43
N SER A 35 -4.27 7.50 2.53
CA SER A 35 -5.20 6.37 2.51
C SER A 35 -6.55 6.72 1.87
N VAL A 36 -6.97 8.00 1.91
CA VAL A 36 -8.19 8.48 1.26
C VAL A 36 -8.08 8.37 -0.27
N ALA A 37 -6.87 8.44 -0.84
CA ALA A 37 -6.65 8.26 -2.28
C ALA A 37 -6.96 6.85 -2.77
N LEU A 38 -6.90 5.87 -1.88
CA LEU A 38 -7.25 4.49 -2.20
C LEU A 38 -8.76 4.25 -2.24
N GLN A 39 -9.57 5.19 -1.74
CA GLN A 39 -11.03 5.13 -1.81
C GLN A 39 -11.56 5.48 -3.21
N ASP A 40 -10.72 6.08 -4.07
CA ASP A 40 -11.05 6.35 -5.47
C ASP A 40 -10.52 5.20 -6.36
N PRO A 41 -11.41 4.37 -6.97
CA PRO A 41 -10.99 3.19 -7.71
C PRO A 41 -10.01 3.47 -8.87
N PRO A 42 -10.18 4.52 -9.70
CA PRO A 42 -9.22 4.88 -10.73
C PRO A 42 -7.83 5.21 -10.18
N THR A 43 -7.76 6.01 -9.11
CA THR A 43 -6.49 6.36 -8.44
C THR A 43 -5.83 5.12 -7.83
N ALA A 44 -6.59 4.27 -7.14
CA ALA A 44 -6.08 3.05 -6.54
C ALA A 44 -5.54 2.06 -7.61
N ALA A 45 -6.26 1.88 -8.71
CA ALA A 45 -5.81 1.05 -9.83
C ALA A 45 -4.51 1.58 -10.46
N TYR A 46 -4.41 2.90 -10.64
CA TYR A 46 -3.21 3.54 -11.16
C TYR A 46 -1.99 3.32 -10.26
N LEU A 47 -2.13 3.54 -8.95
CA LEU A 47 -1.03 3.34 -8.00
C LEU A 47 -0.57 1.89 -8.01
N ARG A 48 -1.50 0.92 -8.04
CA ARG A 48 -1.15 -0.50 -8.06
C ARG A 48 -0.40 -0.90 -9.32
N GLU A 49 -0.85 -0.42 -10.49
CA GLU A 49 -0.13 -0.61 -11.75
C GLU A 49 1.31 -0.10 -11.65
N LEU A 50 1.55 1.08 -11.07
CA LEU A 50 2.91 1.57 -10.85
C LEU A 50 3.72 0.67 -9.90
N SER A 51 3.09 0.16 -8.84
CA SER A 51 3.73 -0.77 -7.91
C SER A 51 4.14 -2.07 -8.57
N GLU A 52 3.28 -2.64 -9.43
CA GLU A 52 3.57 -3.84 -10.23
C GLU A 52 4.77 -3.65 -11.17
N HIS A 53 4.99 -2.42 -11.63
CA HIS A 53 6.12 -2.04 -12.47
C HIS A 53 7.36 -1.61 -11.66
N GLY A 54 7.37 -1.81 -10.34
CA GLY A 54 8.53 -1.60 -9.48
C GLY A 54 8.60 -0.24 -8.79
N ALA A 55 7.55 0.59 -8.85
CA ALA A 55 7.48 1.77 -7.98
C ALA A 55 7.28 1.33 -6.52
N SER A 56 7.91 2.02 -5.58
CA SER A 56 7.63 1.83 -4.15
C SER A 56 6.55 2.80 -3.74
N ILE A 57 5.39 2.29 -3.30
CA ILE A 57 4.25 3.10 -2.89
C ILE A 57 3.92 2.80 -1.43
N ARG A 58 3.83 3.86 -0.64
CA ARG A 58 3.45 3.81 0.76
C ARG A 58 2.24 4.69 1.05
N VAL A 59 1.54 4.38 2.13
CA VAL A 59 0.26 4.94 2.50
C VAL A 59 0.35 5.54 3.89
N THR A 60 -0.21 6.73 4.07
CA THR A 60 -0.32 7.37 5.38
C THR A 60 -1.74 7.92 5.58
N THR A 61 -2.16 8.03 6.84
CA THR A 61 -3.42 8.71 7.21
C THR A 61 -3.24 10.22 7.31
N ASP A 62 -2.01 10.68 7.47
CA ASP A 62 -1.66 12.07 7.67
C ASP A 62 -0.84 12.54 6.46
N THR A 63 -1.50 13.20 5.49
CA THR A 63 -0.77 13.86 4.39
C THR A 63 -1.32 15.25 4.20
N THR A 64 -0.54 16.24 4.61
CA THR A 64 -0.81 17.65 4.31
C THR A 64 0.22 18.21 3.31
N GLU A 65 1.37 17.55 3.19
CA GLU A 65 2.54 18.05 2.47
C GLU A 65 2.58 17.58 1.02
N ARG A 66 2.66 18.53 0.09
CA ARG A 66 2.94 18.26 -1.32
C ARG A 66 4.38 18.62 -1.61
N LEU A 67 5.22 17.64 -1.88
CA LEU A 67 6.60 17.86 -2.28
C LEU A 67 7.03 16.79 -3.28
N LEU A 68 7.84 17.17 -4.25
CA LEU A 68 8.49 16.25 -5.18
C LEU A 68 9.99 16.45 -5.08
N VAL A 69 10.73 15.35 -5.05
CA VAL A 69 12.20 15.37 -4.99
C VAL A 69 12.75 14.60 -6.19
N TYR A 70 13.71 15.20 -6.89
CA TYR A 70 14.39 14.61 -8.03
C TYR A 70 15.90 14.50 -7.77
N ASP A 71 16.46 13.31 -8.00
CA ASP A 71 17.89 12.98 -7.90
C ASP A 71 18.58 13.43 -6.61
N ARG A 72 17.80 13.64 -5.53
CA ARG A 72 18.25 14.26 -4.27
C ARG A 72 18.92 15.63 -4.46
N ARG A 73 18.60 16.34 -5.54
CA ARG A 73 19.24 17.60 -5.97
C ARG A 73 18.27 18.73 -6.25
N ALA A 74 17.03 18.40 -6.56
CA ALA A 74 15.95 19.36 -6.78
C ALA A 74 14.73 18.98 -5.95
N ALA A 75 14.05 19.99 -5.42
CA ALA A 75 12.77 19.84 -4.75
C ALA A 75 11.77 20.82 -5.33
N LEU A 76 10.56 20.35 -5.59
CA LEU A 76 9.43 21.14 -6.04
C LEU A 76 8.36 21.12 -4.94
N VAL A 77 7.96 22.28 -4.46
CA VAL A 77 6.90 22.45 -3.46
C VAL A 77 5.90 23.48 -3.95
N PRO A 78 4.59 23.36 -3.67
CA PRO A 78 3.64 24.37 -4.07
C PRO A 78 3.90 25.68 -3.32
N LEU A 79 3.62 26.82 -3.97
CA LEU A 79 3.66 28.12 -3.29
C LEU A 79 2.57 28.22 -2.21
N ASP A 80 1.45 27.54 -2.44
CA ASP A 80 0.35 27.41 -1.49
C ASP A 80 -0.08 25.93 -1.44
N PRO A 81 0.14 25.21 -0.33
CA PRO A 81 -0.27 23.82 -0.19
C PRO A 81 -1.78 23.58 -0.36
N ARG A 82 -2.60 24.61 -0.08
CA ARG A 82 -4.06 24.57 -0.20
C ARG A 82 -4.53 24.92 -1.62
N ASP A 83 -3.71 25.63 -2.39
CA ASP A 83 -4.01 26.03 -3.76
C ASP A 83 -2.79 25.87 -4.68
N THR A 84 -2.66 24.66 -5.26
CA THR A 84 -1.56 24.33 -6.17
C THR A 84 -1.62 25.09 -7.51
N SER A 85 -2.73 25.75 -7.83
CA SER A 85 -2.86 26.54 -9.07
C SER A 85 -2.00 27.81 -9.04
N ARG A 86 -1.62 28.27 -7.84
CA ARG A 86 -0.81 29.46 -7.63
C ARG A 86 0.65 29.31 -8.07
N GLY A 87 1.05 28.09 -8.41
CA GLY A 87 2.40 27.76 -8.86
C GLY A 87 3.20 26.99 -7.81
N ALA A 88 4.48 26.77 -8.12
CA ALA A 88 5.39 25.99 -7.30
C ALA A 88 6.78 26.63 -7.24
N LEU A 89 7.48 26.42 -6.14
CA LEU A 89 8.87 26.79 -5.95
C LEU A 89 9.76 25.59 -6.27
N LEU A 90 10.70 25.81 -7.19
CA LEU A 90 11.76 24.87 -7.53
C LEU A 90 13.06 25.28 -6.84
N ALA A 91 13.49 24.49 -5.87
CA ALA A 91 14.76 24.66 -5.19
C ALA A 91 15.81 23.69 -5.74
N HIS A 92 17.02 24.19 -5.99
CA HIS A 92 18.18 23.39 -6.38
C HIS A 92 19.26 23.45 -5.29
N ARG A 93 19.94 22.30 -5.08
CA ARG A 93 21.20 22.14 -4.33
C ARG A 93 21.45 23.20 -3.23
N SER A 94 20.64 23.15 -2.17
CA SER A 94 20.74 24.04 -1.02
C SER A 94 20.40 23.29 0.27
N GLY A 95 20.72 23.87 1.43
CA GLY A 95 20.31 23.31 2.73
C GLY A 95 18.79 23.11 2.84
N LEU A 96 18.00 23.90 2.10
CA LEU A 96 16.55 23.71 1.98
C LEU A 96 16.20 22.37 1.32
N VAL A 97 16.86 22.01 0.21
CA VAL A 97 16.64 20.73 -0.46
C VAL A 97 16.99 19.57 0.47
N SER A 98 18.10 19.67 1.22
CA SER A 98 18.48 18.67 2.22
C SER A 98 17.42 18.50 3.31
N ASN A 99 16.84 19.60 3.81
CA ASN A 99 15.76 19.56 4.79
C ASN A 99 14.46 18.94 4.23
N ILE A 100 14.11 19.26 2.99
CA ILE A 100 12.95 18.66 2.31
C ILE A 100 13.14 17.15 2.11
N ILE A 101 14.33 16.72 1.72
CA ILE A 101 14.66 15.30 1.62
C ILE A 101 14.54 14.63 2.99
N ALA A 102 15.11 15.22 4.05
CA ALA A 102 15.01 14.66 5.39
C ALA A 102 13.56 14.56 5.88
N LEU A 103 12.71 15.54 5.52
CA LEU A 103 11.28 15.47 5.80
C LEU A 103 10.62 14.31 5.05
N PHE A 104 10.90 14.16 3.75
CA PHE A 104 10.38 13.04 2.95
C PHE A 104 10.78 11.68 3.53
N GLU A 105 12.05 11.49 3.91
CA GLU A 105 12.51 10.21 4.47
C GLU A 105 11.79 9.89 5.80
N ARG A 106 11.55 10.89 6.67
CA ARG A 106 10.76 10.68 7.90
C ARG A 106 9.32 10.26 7.61
N ILE A 107 8.66 10.96 6.67
CA ILE A 107 7.29 10.61 6.25
C ILE A 107 7.28 9.20 5.66
N TRP A 108 8.28 8.87 4.85
CA TRP A 108 8.40 7.55 4.24
C TRP A 108 8.53 6.44 5.28
N ASP A 109 9.38 6.61 6.29
CA ASP A 109 9.63 5.61 7.32
C ASP A 109 8.41 5.39 8.23
N GLN A 110 7.55 6.39 8.37
CA GLN A 110 6.29 6.31 9.13
C GLN A 110 5.12 5.75 8.30
N ALA A 111 5.21 5.79 6.98
CA ALA A 111 4.15 5.33 6.09
C ALA A 111 4.14 3.79 5.94
N GLU A 112 2.96 3.22 5.77
CA GLU A 112 2.72 1.79 5.61
C GLU A 112 2.82 1.37 4.14
N GLU A 113 2.99 0.08 3.85
CA GLU A 113 3.01 -0.40 2.47
C GLU A 113 1.63 -0.32 1.80
N LEU A 114 1.60 -0.13 0.47
CA LEU A 114 0.36 -0.12 -0.30
C LEU A 114 -0.39 -1.45 -0.13
N PRO A 115 -1.65 -1.44 0.34
CA PRO A 115 -2.43 -2.67 0.44
C PRO A 115 -2.78 -3.22 -0.96
N PRO A 116 -2.88 -4.56 -1.11
CA PRO A 116 -3.17 -5.22 -2.38
C PRO A 116 -4.49 -4.77 -3.05
N ALA A 117 -4.64 -5.12 -4.33
CA ALA A 117 -5.76 -4.72 -5.22
C ALA A 117 -7.13 -5.10 -4.68
N ASP A 118 -7.19 -6.30 -4.17
CA ASP A 118 -8.33 -6.82 -3.48
C ASP A 118 -8.12 -6.55 -2.00
N GLY A 119 -9.19 -6.35 -1.23
CA GLY A 119 -9.17 -6.72 0.18
C GLY A 119 -8.97 -8.23 0.40
N GLY A 120 -8.29 -8.90 -0.54
CA GLY A 120 -7.85 -10.27 -0.59
C GLY A 120 -6.33 -10.25 -0.58
N ASN A 121 -5.79 -10.94 0.41
CA ASN A 121 -4.38 -11.15 0.57
C ASN A 121 -3.85 -11.88 -0.68
N GLY A 122 -3.08 -11.17 -1.49
CA GLY A 122 -2.39 -11.71 -2.65
C GLY A 122 -0.90 -11.53 -2.48
N THR A 123 -0.33 -12.20 -1.48
CA THR A 123 1.12 -12.41 -1.40
C THR A 123 1.57 -13.28 -2.58
N SER A 124 2.84 -13.11 -2.96
CA SER A 124 3.59 -14.06 -3.78
C SER A 124 3.13 -15.50 -3.54
N ARG A 125 2.97 -16.26 -4.62
CA ARG A 125 2.53 -17.67 -4.74
C ARG A 125 3.26 -18.72 -3.84
N GLY A 126 3.56 -18.41 -2.58
CA GLY A 126 4.26 -19.27 -1.65
C GLY A 126 4.15 -18.89 -0.17
N ASP A 127 3.93 -17.62 0.19
CA ASP A 127 3.96 -17.18 1.60
C ASP A 127 2.66 -16.50 2.03
N LEU A 128 2.09 -16.91 3.16
CA LEU A 128 0.92 -16.25 3.76
C LEU A 128 1.22 -14.80 4.16
N SER A 129 0.25 -13.91 3.98
CA SER A 129 0.30 -12.58 4.59
C SER A 129 0.34 -12.66 6.11
N ALA A 130 0.82 -11.60 6.77
CA ALA A 130 0.81 -11.53 8.23
C ALA A 130 -0.59 -11.68 8.84
N MET A 131 -1.64 -11.21 8.14
CA MET A 131 -3.01 -11.39 8.57
C MET A 131 -3.45 -12.86 8.44
N GLU A 132 -3.19 -13.51 7.30
CA GLU A 132 -3.52 -14.92 7.10
C GLU A 132 -2.78 -15.83 8.07
N ARG A 133 -1.51 -15.55 8.37
CA ARG A 133 -0.77 -16.31 9.37
C ARG A 133 -1.43 -16.20 10.75
N ARG A 134 -1.89 -15.01 11.15
CA ARG A 134 -2.63 -14.82 12.41
C ARG A 134 -3.98 -15.53 12.39
N VAL A 135 -4.73 -15.47 11.28
CA VAL A 135 -6.00 -16.19 11.13
C VAL A 135 -5.78 -17.70 11.18
N LEU A 136 -4.74 -18.20 10.53
CA LEU A 136 -4.36 -19.61 10.53
C LEU A 136 -4.03 -20.08 11.94
N VAL A 137 -3.20 -19.34 12.68
CA VAL A 137 -2.87 -19.64 14.08
C VAL A 137 -4.12 -19.64 14.94
N ALA A 138 -4.94 -18.59 14.88
CA ALA A 138 -6.17 -18.49 15.67
C ALA A 138 -7.19 -19.59 15.32
N MET A 139 -7.30 -19.98 14.04
CA MET A 139 -8.16 -21.10 13.61
C MET A 139 -7.67 -22.44 14.17
N CYS A 140 -6.35 -22.61 14.34
CA CYS A 140 -5.75 -23.82 14.88
C CYS A 140 -5.78 -23.88 16.41
N THR A 141 -5.77 -22.74 17.11
CA THR A 141 -5.74 -22.67 18.57
C THR A 141 -7.12 -22.45 19.20
N VAL A 142 -8.03 -21.78 18.49
CA VAL A 142 -9.34 -21.37 19.01
C VAL A 142 -10.47 -22.10 18.30
N GLY A 143 -11.29 -22.84 19.05
CA GLY A 143 -12.33 -23.70 18.48
C GLY A 143 -13.53 -22.98 17.85
N LYS A 144 -13.69 -21.65 18.01
CA LYS A 144 -14.84 -20.88 17.51
C LYS A 144 -14.43 -19.60 16.80
N ASP A 145 -15.08 -19.30 15.68
CA ASP A 145 -14.81 -18.13 14.84
C ASP A 145 -15.01 -16.81 15.58
N GLU A 146 -15.98 -16.74 16.50
CA GLU A 146 -16.25 -15.52 17.28
C GLU A 146 -15.08 -15.16 18.19
N ALA A 147 -14.39 -16.18 18.72
CA ALA A 147 -13.25 -15.98 19.59
C ALA A 147 -11.99 -15.61 18.77
N GLY A 148 -11.75 -16.25 17.63
CA GLY A 148 -10.68 -15.86 16.71
C GLY A 148 -10.89 -14.45 16.13
N ALA A 149 -12.12 -14.08 15.76
CA ALA A 149 -12.43 -12.73 15.30
C ALA A 149 -12.14 -11.66 16.36
N ARG A 150 -12.46 -11.95 17.63
CA ARG A 150 -12.15 -11.07 18.77
C ARG A 150 -10.65 -10.92 19.00
N GLU A 151 -9.90 -12.03 18.94
CA GLU A 151 -8.44 -12.03 19.09
C GLU A 151 -7.75 -11.17 18.02
N LEU A 152 -8.27 -11.20 16.80
CA LEU A 152 -7.71 -10.45 15.66
C LEU A 152 -8.28 -9.02 15.50
N GLY A 153 -9.23 -8.60 16.34
CA GLY A 153 -9.84 -7.28 16.25
C GLY A 153 -10.68 -7.04 14.98
N VAL A 154 -11.23 -8.11 14.39
CA VAL A 154 -12.01 -8.06 13.13
C VAL A 154 -13.46 -8.51 13.34
N SER A 155 -14.34 -8.18 12.39
CA SER A 155 -15.71 -8.73 12.40
C SER A 155 -15.72 -10.25 12.17
N VAL A 156 -16.71 -10.96 12.73
CA VAL A 156 -16.87 -12.43 12.52
C VAL A 156 -17.02 -12.76 11.04
N ARG A 157 -17.69 -11.90 10.26
CA ARG A 157 -17.82 -12.05 8.81
C ARG A 157 -16.46 -11.99 8.11
N THR A 158 -15.62 -11.02 8.48
CA THR A 158 -14.26 -10.86 7.93
C THR A 158 -13.38 -12.06 8.28
N TYR A 159 -13.46 -12.52 9.52
CA TYR A 159 -12.72 -13.71 9.98
C TYR A 159 -13.12 -14.97 9.21
N ARG A 160 -14.43 -15.25 9.10
CA ARG A 160 -14.93 -16.41 8.36
C ARG A 160 -14.54 -16.40 6.89
N ARG A 161 -14.49 -15.22 6.27
CA ARG A 161 -14.00 -15.07 4.90
C ARG A 161 -12.54 -15.52 4.78
N HIS A 162 -11.67 -15.03 5.67
CA HIS A 162 -10.25 -15.44 5.68
C HIS A 162 -10.05 -16.92 5.99
N VAL A 163 -10.86 -17.50 6.88
CA VAL A 163 -10.87 -18.96 7.12
C VAL A 163 -11.24 -19.72 5.84
N ALA A 164 -12.28 -19.30 5.12
CA ALA A 164 -12.69 -19.95 3.89
C ALA A 164 -11.60 -19.86 2.80
N GLU A 165 -10.96 -18.70 2.66
CA GLU A 165 -9.83 -18.47 1.75
C GLU A 165 -8.63 -19.38 2.09
N LEU A 166 -8.28 -19.49 3.37
CA LEU A 166 -7.20 -20.39 3.84
C LEU A 166 -7.53 -21.87 3.58
N MET A 167 -8.76 -22.29 3.85
CA MET A 167 -9.21 -23.66 3.59
C MET A 167 -9.12 -24.01 2.10
N GLN A 168 -9.53 -23.09 1.21
CA GLN A 168 -9.40 -23.26 -0.24
C GLN A 168 -7.93 -23.29 -0.67
N THR A 169 -7.11 -22.37 -0.17
CA THR A 169 -5.68 -22.26 -0.50
C THR A 169 -4.91 -23.51 -0.08
N LEU A 170 -5.23 -24.06 1.08
CA LEU A 170 -4.61 -25.29 1.58
C LEU A 170 -5.14 -26.53 0.86
N GLY A 171 -6.35 -26.47 0.29
CA GLY A 171 -7.07 -27.63 -0.25
C GLY A 171 -7.64 -28.53 0.85
N ALA A 172 -8.00 -27.92 1.99
CA ALA A 172 -8.44 -28.64 3.18
C ALA A 172 -9.97 -28.77 3.26
N ALA A 173 -10.46 -29.96 3.60
CA ALA A 173 -11.88 -30.23 3.85
C ALA A 173 -12.27 -30.02 5.33
N SER A 174 -11.30 -29.92 6.24
CA SER A 174 -11.52 -29.59 7.66
C SER A 174 -10.41 -28.70 8.23
N ARG A 175 -10.70 -27.98 9.33
CA ARG A 175 -9.71 -27.14 10.04
C ARG A 175 -8.51 -27.96 10.54
N ALA A 176 -8.76 -29.19 10.98
CA ALA A 176 -7.70 -30.12 11.39
C ALA A 176 -6.78 -30.49 10.22
N GLN A 177 -7.36 -30.75 9.04
CA GLN A 177 -6.60 -31.01 7.82
C GLN A 177 -5.82 -29.75 7.37
N ALA A 178 -6.41 -28.56 7.50
CA ALA A 178 -5.74 -27.29 7.21
C ALA A 178 -4.50 -27.08 8.10
N ALA A 179 -4.58 -27.39 9.39
CA ALA A 179 -3.44 -27.29 10.30
C ALA A 179 -2.28 -28.21 9.88
N LEU A 180 -2.58 -29.45 9.50
CA LEU A 180 -1.57 -30.40 9.01
C LEU A 180 -0.89 -29.90 7.74
N LEU A 181 -1.69 -29.47 6.76
CA LEU A 181 -1.22 -28.98 5.47
C LEU A 181 -0.45 -27.66 5.56
N ALA A 182 -0.77 -26.83 6.55
CA ALA A 182 -0.05 -25.60 6.82
C ALA A 182 1.32 -25.87 7.45
N ARG A 183 1.41 -26.85 8.36
CA ARG A 183 2.68 -27.32 8.93
C ARG A 183 3.59 -27.93 7.86
N GLU A 184 3.05 -28.73 6.95
CA GLU A 184 3.80 -29.30 5.81
C GLU A 184 4.37 -28.22 4.88
N ARG A 185 3.69 -27.07 4.78
CA ARG A 185 4.14 -25.90 4.01
C ARG A 185 5.04 -24.94 4.80
N GLY A 186 5.32 -25.22 6.07
CA GLY A 186 6.13 -24.34 6.94
C GLY A 186 5.46 -23.01 7.30
N TRP A 187 4.12 -22.96 7.30
CA TRP A 187 3.36 -21.73 7.56
C TRP A 187 3.10 -21.49 9.06
N ILE A 188 3.19 -22.56 9.86
CA ILE A 188 3.07 -22.62 11.32
C ILE A 188 4.03 -23.65 11.90
#